data_AF-A0A8S8Z8W9-F1
#
_entry.id   AF-A0A8S8Z8W9-F1
#
_cell.length_a   1.000
_cell.length_b   1.000
_cell.length_c   1.000
_cell.angle_alpha   90.00
_cell.angle_beta   90.00
_cell.angle_gamma   90.00
#
_symmetry.space_group_name_H-M   'P 1'
#
loop_
_entity.id
_entity.type
_entity.pdbx_description
1 polymer ?
#
loop_
_entity_poly.entity_id
_entity_poly.type
_entity_poly.pdbx_seq_one_letter_code
_entity_poly.pdbx_strand_id
1 'polypeptide(L)'
;MKPDIEASKEKYNPIELEDLSSLAKLSFGYEEAPFPLFAFKQKDKWFMGVFLNFNEDGPSYFCHVSLDEEPTKPFLKYTTSKNTEPEFVNHTGEHGYSYIKIIKLKDSHPLVDYDQIQ
;
A
#
# COMPACT_ATOMS: atom_id res chain seq x y z
N MET A 1 4.75 3.02 -29.09
CA MET A 1 5.51 1.94 -28.41
C MET A 1 4.58 1.28 -27.41
N LYS A 2 4.26 0.01 -27.61
CA LYS A 2 3.79 -0.83 -26.51
C LYS A 2 5.05 -1.19 -25.73
N PRO A 3 5.09 -1.08 -24.40
CA PRO A 3 6.26 -1.56 -23.66
C PRO A 3 6.41 -3.05 -23.97
N ASP A 4 7.63 -3.46 -24.31
CA ASP A 4 7.96 -4.87 -24.51
C ASP A 4 7.73 -5.60 -23.18
N ILE A 5 6.77 -6.53 -23.19
CA ILE A 5 6.45 -7.43 -22.07
C ILE A 5 7.42 -8.63 -22.11
N GLU A 6 8.67 -8.41 -22.50
CA GLU A 6 9.72 -9.35 -22.15
C GLU A 6 9.95 -9.17 -20.64
N ALA A 7 9.25 -10.02 -19.89
CA ALA A 7 9.13 -10.04 -18.45
C ALA A 7 10.39 -9.50 -17.75
N SER A 8 10.24 -8.37 -17.04
CA SER A 8 11.15 -8.10 -15.93
C SER A 8 11.09 -9.33 -15.02
N LYS A 9 12.22 -10.04 -14.88
CA LYS A 9 12.34 -11.10 -13.87
C LYS A 9 12.12 -10.57 -12.45
N GLU A 10 12.16 -9.25 -12.30
CA GLU A 10 11.90 -8.54 -11.06
C GLU A 10 10.39 -8.45 -10.83
N LYS A 11 9.92 -9.28 -9.89
CA LYS A 11 8.61 -9.18 -9.25
C LYS A 11 8.76 -8.46 -7.90
N TYR A 12 7.68 -7.86 -7.43
CA TYR A 12 7.56 -7.40 -6.06
C TYR A 12 7.30 -8.59 -5.13
N ASN A 13 8.21 -8.82 -4.19
CA ASN A 13 8.00 -9.80 -3.13
C ASN A 13 6.95 -9.26 -2.15
N PRO A 14 5.82 -9.94 -1.96
CA PRO A 14 4.80 -9.49 -1.02
C PRO A 14 5.28 -9.68 0.42
N ILE A 15 5.06 -8.66 1.25
CA ILE A 15 5.25 -8.75 2.70
C ILE A 15 3.93 -8.34 3.34
N GLU A 16 3.25 -9.28 3.96
CA GLU A 16 2.05 -8.99 4.74
C GLU A 16 2.45 -8.37 6.08
N LEU A 17 1.85 -7.22 6.38
CA LEU A 17 2.01 -6.47 7.62
C LEU A 17 0.89 -6.82 8.59
N GLU A 18 1.13 -6.62 9.88
CA GLU A 18 0.18 -6.94 10.95
C GLU A 18 -1.14 -6.16 10.81
N ASP A 19 -1.05 -4.86 10.53
CA ASP A 19 -2.20 -3.96 10.55
C ASP A 19 -1.99 -2.67 9.72
N LEU A 20 -3.06 -1.87 9.65
CA LEU A 20 -3.05 -0.55 9.00
C LEU A 20 -2.07 0.41 9.68
N SER A 21 -1.87 0.27 11.00
CA SER A 21 -0.93 1.09 11.77
C SER A 21 0.51 0.89 11.27
N SER A 22 0.90 -0.34 11.00
CA SER A 22 2.20 -0.73 10.46
C SER A 22 2.38 -0.22 9.03
N LEU A 23 1.36 -0.36 8.19
CA LEU A 23 1.37 0.15 6.82
C LEU A 23 1.48 1.69 6.79
N ALA A 24 0.72 2.39 7.64
CA ALA A 24 0.74 3.84 7.73
C ALA A 24 2.12 4.36 8.17
N LYS A 25 2.75 3.72 9.17
CA LYS A 25 4.11 4.05 9.62
C LYS A 25 5.13 3.89 8.49
N LEU A 26 5.03 2.82 7.70
CA LEU A 26 5.95 2.57 6.60
C LEU A 26 5.78 3.59 5.46
N SER A 27 4.54 3.89 5.08
CA SER A 27 4.22 4.88 4.05
C SER A 27 4.65 6.30 4.43
N PHE A 28 4.54 6.67 5.71
CA PHE A 28 4.87 8.01 6.21
C PHE A 28 6.33 8.15 6.71
N GLY A 29 6.98 7.06 7.08
CA GLY A 29 8.23 7.09 7.86
C GLY A 29 9.51 7.17 7.03
N TYR A 30 9.45 6.97 5.71
CA TYR A 30 10.65 6.85 4.87
C TYR A 30 11.04 8.15 4.15
N GLU A 31 10.09 9.02 3.83
CA GLU A 31 10.29 10.17 2.93
C GLU A 31 9.63 11.43 3.48
N GLU A 32 10.02 12.60 2.95
CA GLU A 32 9.42 13.90 3.31
C GLU A 32 7.94 14.01 2.90
N ALA A 33 7.53 13.22 1.89
CA ALA A 33 6.14 13.04 1.49
C ALA A 33 5.71 11.57 1.59
N PRO A 34 4.50 11.27 2.10
CA PRO A 34 4.04 9.90 2.24
C PRO A 34 3.85 9.23 0.88
N PHE A 35 4.31 7.99 0.75
CA PHE A 35 4.00 7.17 -0.42
C PHE A 35 2.49 6.88 -0.45
N PRO A 36 1.81 7.02 -1.61
CA PRO A 36 0.41 6.64 -1.70
C PRO A 36 0.24 5.14 -1.46
N LEU A 37 -0.90 4.77 -0.88
CA LEU A 37 -1.30 3.37 -0.79
C LEU A 37 -2.01 2.97 -2.07
N PHE A 38 -1.73 1.78 -2.57
CA PHE A 38 -2.43 1.17 -3.69
C PHE A 38 -3.37 0.11 -3.17
N ALA A 39 -4.62 0.15 -3.63
CA ALA A 39 -5.65 -0.82 -3.27
C ALA A 39 -6.15 -1.55 -4.51
N PHE A 40 -6.19 -2.87 -4.47
CA PHE A 40 -6.73 -3.70 -5.55
C PHE A 40 -7.25 -5.03 -5.03
N LYS A 41 -8.20 -5.61 -5.76
CA LYS A 41 -8.75 -6.92 -5.45
C LYS A 41 -7.89 -8.01 -6.09
N GLN A 42 -7.60 -9.06 -5.34
CA GLN A 42 -7.00 -10.29 -5.85
C GLN A 42 -7.73 -11.48 -5.23
N LYS A 43 -8.37 -12.29 -6.09
CA LYS A 43 -9.33 -13.33 -5.67
C LYS A 43 -10.42 -12.72 -4.78
N ASP A 44 -10.61 -13.21 -3.55
CA ASP A 44 -11.69 -12.79 -2.64
C ASP A 44 -11.27 -11.70 -1.64
N LYS A 45 -9.98 -11.33 -1.60
CA LYS A 45 -9.45 -10.33 -0.68
C LYS A 45 -9.06 -9.04 -1.38
N TRP A 46 -9.15 -7.93 -0.66
CA TRP A 46 -8.57 -6.66 -1.06
C TRP A 46 -7.18 -6.52 -0.47
N PHE A 47 -6.22 -6.17 -1.30
CA PHE A 47 -4.87 -5.84 -0.88
C PHE A 47 -4.76 -4.33 -0.84
N MET A 48 -4.21 -3.80 0.25
CA MET A 48 -3.84 -2.40 0.34
C MET A 48 -2.39 -2.31 0.81
N GLY A 49 -1.54 -1.63 0.05
CA GLY A 49 -0.12 -1.63 0.33
C GLY A 49 0.66 -0.55 -0.39
N VAL A 50 1.97 -0.59 -0.23
CA VAL A 50 2.93 0.30 -0.87
C VAL A 50 3.99 -0.52 -1.60
N PHE A 51 4.42 -0.03 -2.76
CA PHE A 51 5.52 -0.61 -3.51
C PHE A 51 6.82 0.09 -3.14
N LEU A 52 7.81 -0.64 -2.65
CA LEU A 52 9.05 -0.08 -2.12
C LEU A 52 10.27 -0.85 -2.63
N ASN A 53 11.37 -0.12 -2.83
CA ASN A 53 12.71 -0.66 -2.96
C ASN A 53 13.51 -0.13 -1.77
N PHE A 54 13.92 -0.98 -0.83
CA PHE A 54 14.66 -0.54 0.35
C PHE A 54 16.12 -0.17 0.02
N ASN A 55 16.69 -0.76 -1.03
CA ASN A 55 18.04 -0.48 -1.53
C ASN A 55 18.01 -0.43 -3.07
N GLU A 56 18.87 0.37 -3.69
CA GLU A 56 18.93 0.52 -5.16
C GLU A 56 19.22 -0.80 -5.88
N ASP A 57 20.12 -1.63 -5.34
CA ASP A 57 20.44 -2.97 -5.86
C ASP A 57 19.66 -4.10 -5.16
N GLY A 58 18.68 -3.73 -4.32
CA GLY A 58 17.91 -4.65 -3.51
C GLY A 58 16.66 -5.18 -4.21
N PRO A 59 16.04 -6.25 -3.68
CA PRO A 59 14.74 -6.70 -4.14
C PRO A 59 13.66 -5.64 -3.94
N SER A 60 12.66 -5.67 -4.82
CA SER A 60 11.44 -4.87 -4.72
C SER A 60 10.38 -5.57 -3.87
N TYR A 61 9.61 -4.79 -3.11
CA TYR A 61 8.61 -5.29 -2.18
C TYR A 61 7.24 -4.65 -2.39
N PHE A 62 6.21 -5.46 -2.16
CA PHE A 62 4.84 -4.98 -1.97
C PHE A 62 4.47 -5.22 -0.51
N CYS A 63 4.65 -4.20 0.33
CA CYS A 63 4.29 -4.27 1.75
C CYS A 63 2.80 -3.95 1.89
N HIS A 64 2.00 -4.89 2.38
CA HIS A 64 0.55 -4.81 2.29
C HIS A 64 -0.16 -5.31 3.55
N VAL A 65 -1.43 -4.94 3.66
CA VAL A 65 -2.42 -5.61 4.51
C VAL A 65 -3.48 -6.26 3.65
N SER A 66 -4.10 -7.31 4.17
CA SER A 66 -5.30 -7.92 3.59
C SER A 66 -6.55 -7.33 4.23
N LEU A 67 -7.52 -6.95 3.42
CA LEU A 67 -8.82 -6.43 3.83
C LEU A 67 -9.93 -7.34 3.30
N ASP A 68 -10.95 -7.58 4.12
CA ASP A 68 -12.13 -8.36 3.72
C ASP A 68 -13.06 -7.53 2.81
N GLU A 69 -13.01 -6.20 2.92
CA GLU A 69 -13.87 -5.27 2.20
C GLU A 69 -13.07 -4.24 1.40
N GLU A 70 -13.72 -3.66 0.38
CA GLU A 70 -13.14 -2.60 -0.44
C GLU A 70 -12.91 -1.33 0.39
N PRO A 71 -11.70 -0.72 0.38
CA PRO A 71 -11.50 0.61 0.95
C PRO A 71 -12.19 1.66 0.06
N THR A 72 -13.38 2.10 0.47
CA THR A 72 -14.23 3.01 -0.33
C THR A 72 -13.85 4.48 -0.22
N LYS A 73 -13.07 4.87 0.80
CA LYS A 73 -12.70 6.27 1.04
C LYS A 73 -11.30 6.57 0.50
N PRO A 74 -11.05 7.79 -0.01
CA PRO A 74 -9.83 8.13 -0.72
C PRO A 74 -8.58 8.36 0.14
N PHE A 75 -8.71 8.45 1.46
CA PHE A 75 -7.58 8.73 2.36
C PHE A 75 -7.58 7.82 3.58
N LEU A 76 -6.37 7.51 4.06
CA LEU A 76 -6.11 6.94 5.37
C LEU A 76 -5.63 8.06 6.31
N LYS A 77 -6.42 8.39 7.33
CA LYS A 77 -6.10 9.34 8.40
C LYS A 77 -5.27 8.61 9.46
N TYR A 78 -4.13 9.16 9.81
CA TYR A 78 -3.15 8.55 10.71
C TYR A 78 -2.51 9.60 11.64
N THR A 79 -2.07 9.18 12.84
CA THR A 79 -1.24 10.00 13.72
C THR A 79 -0.30 9.10 14.53
N THR A 80 0.93 9.54 14.75
CA THR A 80 1.92 8.86 15.62
C THR A 80 1.71 9.18 17.10
N SER A 81 0.94 10.25 17.41
CA SER A 81 0.85 10.84 18.75
C SER A 81 -0.28 10.30 19.61
N LYS A 82 -1.30 9.72 18.99
CA LYS A 82 -2.47 9.15 19.67
C LYS A 82 -2.43 7.65 19.44
N ASN A 83 -2.72 6.87 20.49
CA ASN A 83 -2.84 5.42 20.39
C ASN A 83 -4.17 5.03 19.71
N THR A 84 -4.43 5.60 18.54
CA THR A 84 -5.66 5.47 17.76
C THR A 84 -5.34 4.79 16.44
N GLU A 85 -6.15 3.81 16.08
CA GLU A 85 -6.04 3.14 14.79
C GLU A 85 -6.24 4.11 13.62
N PRO A 86 -5.57 3.87 12.47
CA PRO A 86 -5.83 4.61 11.24
C PRO A 86 -7.28 4.49 10.80
N GLU A 87 -7.83 5.58 10.27
CA GLU A 87 -9.22 5.65 9.86
C GLU A 87 -9.33 6.00 8.37
N PHE A 88 -10.14 5.27 7.62
CA PHE A 88 -10.51 5.68 6.27
C PHE A 88 -11.40 6.95 6.31
N VAL A 89 -11.08 7.98 5.52
CA VAL A 89 -11.81 9.27 5.50
C VAL A 89 -11.97 9.86 4.09
N ASN A 90 -12.98 10.72 3.91
CA ASN A 90 -13.27 11.38 2.63
C ASN A 90 -12.50 12.69 2.38
N HIS A 91 -11.98 13.31 3.43
CA HIS A 91 -11.36 14.63 3.35
C HIS A 91 -10.23 14.79 4.37
N THR A 92 -9.31 15.72 4.10
CA THR A 92 -8.12 16.00 4.92
C THR A 92 -8.29 17.23 5.81
N GLY A 93 -9.51 17.52 6.25
CA GLY A 93 -9.86 18.78 6.91
C GLY A 93 -9.54 18.85 8.42
N GLU A 94 -9.28 17.72 9.08
CA GLU A 94 -8.95 17.73 10.52
C GLU A 94 -7.45 17.99 10.71
N HIS A 95 -7.12 18.99 11.53
CA HIS A 95 -5.74 19.30 11.86
C HIS A 95 -5.15 18.29 12.84
N GLY A 96 -3.80 18.17 12.85
CA GLY A 96 -3.08 17.28 13.76
C GLY A 96 -3.05 15.81 13.30
N TYR A 97 -3.48 15.54 12.07
CA TYR A 97 -3.41 14.24 11.44
C TYR A 97 -2.60 14.29 10.15
N SER A 98 -1.99 13.16 9.86
CA SER A 98 -1.39 12.83 8.58
C SER A 98 -2.42 12.12 7.71
N TYR A 99 -2.40 12.38 6.41
CA TYR A 99 -3.33 11.79 5.46
C TYR A 99 -2.58 11.14 4.31
N ILE A 100 -2.79 9.84 4.12
CA ILE A 100 -2.17 9.07 3.04
C ILE A 100 -3.22 8.84 1.97
N LYS A 101 -2.89 9.17 0.71
CA LYS A 101 -3.80 8.97 -0.43
C LYS A 101 -3.91 7.48 -0.76
N ILE A 102 -5.12 7.03 -1.05
CA ILE A 102 -5.42 5.68 -1.51
C ILE A 102 -5.71 5.74 -3.02
N ILE A 103 -4.95 4.98 -3.80
CA ILE A 103 -5.10 4.83 -5.25
C ILE A 103 -5.67 3.44 -5.52
N LYS A 104 -6.93 3.40 -5.94
CA LYS A 104 -7.54 2.14 -6.36
C LYS A 104 -7.09 1.77 -7.77
N LEU A 105 -6.47 0.60 -7.93
CA LEU A 105 -6.18 0.04 -9.24
C LEU A 105 -7.40 -0.69 -9.79
N LYS A 106 -7.53 -0.71 -11.12
CA LYS A 106 -8.63 -1.38 -11.80
C LYS A 106 -8.56 -2.90 -11.64
N ASP A 107 -7.36 -3.44 -11.77
CA ASP A 107 -7.04 -4.87 -11.73
C ASP A 107 -5.88 -5.09 -10.76
N SER A 108 -5.62 -6.34 -10.41
CA SER A 108 -4.47 -6.68 -9.57
C SER A 108 -3.14 -6.34 -10.26
N HIS A 109 -2.13 -5.97 -9.46
CA HIS A 109 -0.87 -5.49 -10.01
C HIS A 109 -0.04 -6.66 -10.58
N PRO A 110 0.26 -6.70 -11.89
CA PRO A 110 0.78 -7.91 -12.55
C PRO A 110 2.19 -8.32 -12.11
N LEU A 111 2.94 -7.42 -11.49
CA LEU A 111 4.30 -7.68 -11.00
C LEU A 111 4.37 -8.14 -9.55
N VAL A 112 3.26 -8.26 -8.82
CA VAL A 112 3.28 -8.82 -7.45
C VAL A 112 3.45 -10.33 -7.53
N ASP A 113 4.36 -10.89 -6.72
CA ASP A 113 4.58 -12.33 -6.68
C ASP A 113 3.53 -13.06 -5.83
N TYR A 114 2.34 -13.24 -6.39
CA TYR A 114 1.19 -13.86 -5.70
C TYR A 114 1.44 -15.29 -5.23
N ASP A 115 2.43 -15.99 -5.76
CA ASP A 115 2.79 -17.35 -5.35
C ASP A 115 3.36 -17.39 -3.92
N GLN A 116 3.79 -16.24 -3.39
CA GLN A 116 4.31 -16.08 -2.02
C GLN A 116 3.24 -15.64 -1.00
N ILE A 117 1.99 -15.40 -1.44
CA ILE A 117 0.88 -15.00 -0.56
C ILE A 117 0.10 -16.27 -0.17
N GLN A 118 -0.01 -16.54 1.14
CA GLN A 118 -0.73 -17.68 1.70
C GLN A 118 -2.26 -17.49 1.70
#